data_AF-A0A0F0GMQ3-F1
#
_entry.id   AF-A0A0F0GMQ3-F1
#
_cell.length_a   1.000
_cell.length_b   1.000
_cell.length_c   1.000
_cell.angle_alpha   90.00
_cell.angle_beta   90.00
_cell.angle_gamma   90.00
#
_symmetry.space_group_name_H-M   'P 1'
#
loop_
_entity.id
_entity.type
_entity.pdbx_description
1 polymer ?
#
loop_
_entity_poly.entity_id
_entity_poly.type
_entity_poly.pdbx_seq_one_letter_code
_entity_poly.pdbx_strand_id
1 'polypeptide(L)'
;MDSQPRQALVRRVTGLARSTPGRLSLIILVLAIASLASGALTTWSVNRQEQALEDLATRSEPLAHAAQEVYRALQDADATAASAFLSGGLEPPQLRDRYEADIAQAQAALSVATASSPDLTATLAAQLPVYTGLIETARTNNRQGFPVGAAYLREASGLMRTELLPSAQELYRAETDRVVSAQHEANFPWGSMSVALAFVIALVLTQRYLTRKTNRLLNIGLLIATGAAGLSLLWATTVSVLVINDVADSRTASEKVDVLAQARIATLTARGEETLTLVARGAGQAYEKNFVEVSEKLEGQLEQAKRLDNTEAVDQAMRHFRQWQQVHQRIREADDAGQYNDAVALIDNPYFDSLDQDLVRAIGEARQDFSDEVATVSYT
;
A
#
# COMPACT_ATOMS: atom_id res chain seq x y z
N MET A 1 -19.60 70.24 -13.20
CA MET A 1 -20.23 68.91 -13.02
C MET A 1 -19.99 68.14 -14.31
N ASP A 2 -18.82 67.50 -14.43
CA ASP A 2 -18.38 66.81 -15.64
C ASP A 2 -18.51 65.29 -15.47
N SER A 3 -19.59 64.74 -16.02
CA SER A 3 -19.89 63.31 -16.05
C SER A 3 -20.15 62.82 -17.48
N GLN A 4 -19.42 63.37 -18.46
CA GLN A 4 -19.61 63.07 -19.89
C GLN A 4 -18.63 62.05 -20.54
N PRO A 5 -17.47 61.62 -19.99
CA PRO A 5 -16.59 60.70 -20.72
C PRO A 5 -17.00 59.22 -20.64
N ARG A 6 -17.67 58.78 -19.55
CA ARG A 6 -18.05 57.36 -19.36
C ARG A 6 -19.24 56.93 -20.24
N GLN A 7 -20.18 57.83 -20.52
CA GLN A 7 -21.36 57.51 -21.33
C GLN A 7 -21.03 57.36 -22.83
N ALA A 8 -20.05 58.11 -23.34
CA ALA A 8 -19.60 58.02 -24.73
C ALA A 8 -18.90 56.68 -25.07
N LEU A 9 -18.13 56.15 -24.11
CA LEU A 9 -17.49 54.83 -24.21
C LEU A 9 -18.53 53.71 -24.23
N VAL A 10 -19.51 53.76 -23.32
CA VAL A 10 -20.61 52.77 -23.27
C VAL A 10 -21.48 52.83 -24.53
N ARG A 11 -21.72 54.02 -25.10
CA ARG A 11 -22.49 54.16 -26.37
C ARG A 11 -21.72 53.66 -27.59
N ARG A 12 -20.39 53.81 -27.65
CA ARG A 12 -19.55 53.23 -28.71
C ARG A 12 -19.47 51.70 -28.62
N VAL A 13 -19.36 51.17 -27.41
CA VAL A 13 -19.34 49.71 -27.17
C VAL A 13 -20.70 49.07 -27.51
N THR A 14 -21.82 49.74 -27.20
CA THR A 14 -23.18 49.25 -27.54
C THR A 14 -23.57 49.46 -29.01
N GLY A 15 -23.03 50.48 -29.69
CA GLY A 15 -23.24 50.71 -31.13
C GLY A 15 -22.54 49.67 -32.01
N LEU A 16 -21.37 49.19 -31.61
CA LEU A 16 -20.64 48.11 -32.29
C LEU A 16 -21.33 46.74 -32.15
N ALA A 17 -22.15 46.53 -31.11
CA ALA A 17 -22.91 45.29 -30.92
C ALA A 17 -24.03 45.07 -31.97
N ARG A 18 -24.41 46.10 -32.72
CA ARG A 18 -25.46 46.06 -33.76
C ARG A 18 -24.94 45.97 -35.20
N SER A 19 -23.64 46.18 -35.45
CA SER A 19 -23.06 46.04 -36.78
C SER A 19 -22.42 44.66 -36.97
N THR A 20 -22.53 44.10 -38.18
CA THR A 20 -21.96 42.79 -38.57
C THR A 20 -20.47 42.61 -38.19
N PRO A 21 -19.61 43.66 -38.26
CA PRO A 21 -18.21 43.56 -37.83
C PRO A 21 -18.03 43.46 -36.30
N GLY A 22 -18.78 44.20 -35.50
CA GLY A 22 -18.58 44.23 -34.04
C GLY A 22 -19.05 42.95 -33.33
N ARG A 23 -20.03 42.25 -33.89
CA ARG A 23 -20.39 40.89 -33.43
C ARG A 23 -19.28 39.87 -33.67
N LEU A 24 -18.51 39.98 -34.75
CA LEU A 24 -17.38 39.09 -35.01
C LEU A 24 -16.21 39.38 -34.07
N SER A 25 -15.91 40.65 -33.79
CA SER A 25 -14.88 41.03 -32.81
C SER A 25 -15.21 40.55 -31.39
N LEU A 26 -16.50 40.58 -31.01
CA LEU A 26 -16.95 40.07 -29.71
C LEU A 26 -16.78 38.54 -29.61
N ILE A 27 -17.07 37.80 -30.68
CA ILE A 27 -16.87 36.35 -30.73
C ILE A 27 -15.38 36.00 -30.63
N ILE A 28 -14.50 36.72 -31.34
CA ILE A 28 -13.05 36.51 -31.27
C ILE A 28 -12.52 36.77 -29.85
N LEU A 29 -12.98 37.84 -29.20
CA LEU A 29 -12.57 38.16 -27.83
C LEU A 29 -13.01 37.08 -26.83
N VAL A 30 -14.24 36.58 -26.94
CA VAL A 30 -14.75 35.51 -26.09
C VAL A 30 -13.95 34.22 -26.29
N LEU A 31 -13.60 33.88 -27.53
CA LEU A 31 -12.79 32.70 -27.83
C LEU A 31 -11.37 32.81 -27.29
N ALA A 32 -10.74 33.98 -27.40
CA ALA A 32 -9.39 34.23 -26.87
C ALA A 32 -9.35 34.09 -25.34
N ILE A 33 -10.36 34.63 -24.65
CA ILE A 33 -10.50 34.51 -23.19
C ILE A 33 -10.71 33.05 -22.80
N ALA A 34 -11.56 32.32 -23.53
CA ALA A 34 -11.83 30.92 -23.24
C ALA A 34 -10.61 30.01 -23.48
N SER A 35 -9.79 30.28 -24.51
CA SER A 35 -8.53 29.55 -24.73
C SER A 35 -7.50 29.79 -23.64
N LEU A 36 -7.39 31.04 -23.15
CA LEU A 36 -6.49 31.36 -22.04
C LEU A 36 -6.97 30.73 -20.72
N ALA A 37 -8.27 30.77 -20.47
CA ALA A 37 -8.86 30.12 -19.30
C ALA A 37 -8.66 28.59 -19.35
N SER A 38 -8.85 27.97 -20.53
CA SER A 38 -8.59 26.54 -20.73
C SER A 38 -7.13 26.20 -20.46
N GLY A 39 -6.18 26.92 -21.06
CA GLY A 39 -4.76 26.67 -20.85
C GLY A 39 -4.34 26.82 -19.39
N ALA A 40 -4.83 27.88 -18.72
CA ALA A 40 -4.58 28.09 -17.30
C ALA A 40 -5.17 26.96 -16.43
N LEU A 41 -6.39 26.52 -16.72
CA LEU A 41 -7.03 25.41 -16.00
C LEU A 41 -6.29 24.08 -16.23
N THR A 42 -5.80 23.82 -17.44
CA THR A 42 -5.01 22.62 -17.75
C THR A 42 -3.66 22.64 -17.01
N THR A 43 -2.91 23.75 -17.07
CA THR A 43 -1.64 23.89 -16.33
C THR A 43 -1.86 23.78 -14.82
N TRP A 44 -2.94 24.34 -14.30
CA TRP A 44 -3.26 24.26 -12.87
C TRP A 44 -3.67 22.85 -12.44
N SER A 45 -4.30 22.07 -13.33
CA SER A 45 -4.63 20.65 -13.10
C SER A 45 -3.38 19.77 -13.13
N VAL A 46 -2.49 19.97 -14.11
CA VAL A 46 -1.24 19.20 -14.26
C VAL A 46 -0.31 19.44 -13.08
N ASN A 47 -0.11 20.69 -12.65
CA ASN A 47 0.76 20.99 -11.51
C ASN A 47 0.26 20.39 -10.19
N ARG A 48 -1.06 20.23 -10.00
CA ARG A 48 -1.60 19.54 -8.82
C ARG A 48 -1.35 18.04 -8.86
N GLN A 49 -1.43 17.45 -10.04
CA GLN A 49 -1.24 16.02 -10.23
C GLN A 49 0.23 15.63 -10.08
N GLU A 50 1.16 16.47 -10.55
CA GLU A 50 2.60 16.32 -10.36
C GLU A 50 2.99 16.40 -8.87
N GLN A 51 2.42 17.34 -8.11
CA GLN A 51 2.64 17.46 -6.65
C GLN A 51 2.12 16.25 -5.86
N ALA A 52 0.97 15.68 -6.25
CA ALA A 52 0.40 14.50 -5.61
C ALA A 52 1.23 13.23 -5.90
N LEU A 53 1.75 13.09 -7.12
CA LEU A 53 2.63 11.97 -7.51
C LEU A 53 4.01 12.07 -6.85
N GLU A 54 4.55 13.28 -6.71
CA GLU A 54 5.83 13.51 -6.05
C GLU A 54 5.74 13.28 -4.52
N ASP A 55 4.64 13.66 -3.86
CA ASP A 55 4.41 13.36 -2.43
C ASP A 55 4.18 11.86 -2.16
N LEU A 56 3.58 11.12 -3.11
CA LEU A 56 3.44 9.67 -3.04
C LEU A 56 4.80 8.96 -3.19
N ALA A 57 5.60 9.36 -4.17
CA ALA A 57 6.89 8.74 -4.48
C ALA A 57 8.03 9.10 -3.51
N THR A 58 8.00 10.28 -2.88
CA THR A 58 9.12 10.75 -2.04
C THR A 58 8.89 10.62 -0.52
N ARG A 59 7.64 10.47 -0.05
CA ARG A 59 7.36 10.46 1.41
C ARG A 59 6.50 9.30 1.90
N SER A 60 5.54 8.83 1.10
CA SER A 60 4.50 7.93 1.61
C SER A 60 4.89 6.45 1.49
N GLU A 61 5.55 6.06 0.41
CA GLU A 61 6.06 4.69 0.20
C GLU A 61 7.14 4.27 1.22
N PRO A 62 8.16 5.10 1.56
CA PRO A 62 9.19 4.70 2.52
C PRO A 62 8.65 4.50 3.95
N LEU A 63 7.63 5.26 4.36
CA LEU A 63 7.06 5.19 5.71
C LEU A 63 6.15 3.96 5.89
N ALA A 64 5.29 3.67 4.92
CA ALA A 64 4.50 2.45 4.92
C ALA A 64 5.40 1.20 4.87
N HIS A 65 6.47 1.26 4.08
CA HIS A 65 7.47 0.20 4.04
C HIS A 65 8.19 0.03 5.39
N ALA A 66 8.64 1.13 6.01
CA ALA A 66 9.28 1.09 7.32
C ALA A 66 8.34 0.53 8.41
N ALA A 67 7.07 0.94 8.44
CA ALA A 67 6.10 0.42 9.40
C ALA A 67 5.87 -1.09 9.24
N GLN A 68 5.78 -1.57 7.99
CA GLN A 68 5.68 -2.99 7.69
C GLN A 68 6.96 -3.75 8.08
N GLU A 69 8.14 -3.17 7.83
CA GLU A 69 9.42 -3.76 8.23
C GLU A 69 9.52 -3.90 9.76
N VAL A 70 9.08 -2.91 10.54
CA VAL A 70 9.01 -3.02 12.00
C VAL A 70 8.17 -4.22 12.40
N TYR A 71 6.93 -4.31 11.91
CA TYR A 71 6.03 -5.42 12.25
C TYR A 71 6.66 -6.77 11.90
N ARG A 72 7.15 -6.91 10.67
CA ARG A 72 7.73 -8.15 10.16
C ARG A 72 8.96 -8.58 10.96
N ALA A 73 9.91 -7.66 11.16
CA ALA A 73 11.15 -7.96 11.82
C ALA A 73 10.94 -8.32 13.31
N LEU A 74 10.01 -7.64 13.99
CA LEU A 74 9.62 -8.01 15.35
C LEU A 74 8.99 -9.42 15.43
N GLN A 75 8.17 -9.77 14.45
CA GLN A 75 7.54 -11.09 14.39
C GLN A 75 8.55 -12.21 14.09
N ASP A 76 9.48 -11.98 13.16
CA ASP A 76 10.56 -12.93 12.84
C ASP A 76 11.53 -13.09 14.02
N ALA A 77 11.83 -11.99 14.73
CA ALA A 77 12.66 -12.03 15.94
C ALA A 77 12.02 -12.90 17.04
N ASP A 78 10.72 -12.78 17.31
CA ASP A 78 10.05 -13.57 18.36
C ASP A 78 9.98 -15.07 17.99
N ALA A 79 9.65 -15.38 16.73
CA ALA A 79 9.65 -16.76 16.24
C ALA A 79 11.06 -17.38 16.28
N THR A 80 12.08 -16.62 15.88
CA THR A 80 13.49 -17.05 15.91
C THR A 80 13.96 -17.25 17.35
N ALA A 81 13.65 -16.35 18.27
CA ALA A 81 14.02 -16.46 19.68
C ALA A 81 13.37 -17.68 20.35
N ALA A 82 12.10 -17.96 20.06
CA ALA A 82 11.41 -19.13 20.57
C ALA A 82 12.02 -20.43 19.99
N SER A 83 12.33 -20.46 18.70
CA SER A 83 12.94 -21.62 18.02
C SER A 83 14.34 -21.92 18.57
N ALA A 84 15.15 -20.86 18.73
CA ALA A 84 16.46 -20.93 19.38
C ALA A 84 16.39 -21.48 20.80
N PHE A 85 15.37 -21.09 21.56
CA PHE A 85 15.17 -21.57 22.92
C PHE A 85 14.90 -23.07 22.97
N LEU A 86 14.10 -23.60 22.03
CA LEU A 86 13.77 -25.03 21.97
C LEU A 86 14.97 -25.93 21.67
N SER A 87 15.99 -25.41 20.98
CA SER A 87 17.23 -26.15 20.71
C SER A 87 17.95 -26.59 22.00
N GLY A 88 17.70 -25.89 23.11
CA GLY A 88 18.25 -26.20 24.43
C GLY A 88 19.76 -25.89 24.56
N GLY A 89 20.21 -25.53 25.77
CA GLY A 89 21.63 -25.29 26.02
C GLY A 89 22.19 -24.09 25.25
N LEU A 90 23.22 -24.30 24.43
CA LEU A 90 23.81 -23.27 23.58
C LEU A 90 23.00 -23.13 22.28
N GLU A 91 22.36 -21.97 22.13
CA GLU A 91 21.65 -21.57 20.91
C GLU A 91 22.54 -21.71 19.65
N PRO A 92 22.00 -22.23 18.53
CA PRO A 92 22.68 -22.26 17.25
C PRO A 92 23.12 -20.86 16.79
N PRO A 93 24.38 -20.65 16.35
CA PRO A 93 24.86 -19.34 15.92
C PRO A 93 23.99 -18.70 14.82
N GLN A 94 23.46 -19.50 13.90
CA GLN A 94 22.63 -19.01 12.80
C GLN A 94 21.31 -18.39 13.28
N LEU A 95 20.67 -18.99 14.28
CA LEU A 95 19.42 -18.46 14.86
C LEU A 95 19.72 -17.21 15.69
N ARG A 96 20.87 -17.17 16.36
CA ARG A 96 21.33 -15.99 17.09
C ARG A 96 21.56 -14.80 16.14
N ASP A 97 22.29 -15.02 15.05
CA ASP A 97 22.59 -14.00 14.06
C ASP A 97 21.31 -13.47 13.39
N ARG A 98 20.37 -14.38 13.06
CA ARG A 98 19.05 -14.00 12.51
C ARG A 98 18.26 -13.12 13.47
N TYR A 99 18.14 -13.53 14.74
CA TYR A 99 17.48 -12.73 15.78
C TYR A 99 18.11 -11.33 15.92
N GLU A 100 19.44 -11.25 15.99
CA GLU A 100 20.14 -9.96 16.12
C GLU A 100 19.91 -9.08 14.88
N ALA A 101 19.92 -9.66 13.68
CA ALA A 101 19.64 -8.95 12.44
C ALA A 101 18.20 -8.42 12.39
N ASP A 102 17.21 -9.23 12.81
CA ASP A 102 15.81 -8.82 12.86
C ASP A 102 15.59 -7.68 13.87
N ILE A 103 16.21 -7.74 15.05
CA ILE A 103 16.15 -6.64 16.02
C ILE A 103 16.80 -5.37 15.46
N ALA A 104 17.95 -5.49 14.80
CA ALA A 104 18.61 -4.35 14.17
C ALA A 104 17.74 -3.74 13.06
N GLN A 105 17.10 -4.57 12.22
CA GLN A 105 16.20 -4.13 11.17
C GLN A 105 14.94 -3.45 11.74
N ALA A 106 14.33 -4.03 12.78
CA ALA A 106 13.20 -3.42 13.47
C ALA A 106 13.57 -2.05 14.05
N GLN A 107 14.74 -1.92 14.69
CA GLN A 107 15.21 -0.65 15.24
C GLN A 107 15.50 0.40 14.14
N ALA A 108 16.12 -0.01 13.04
CA ALA A 108 16.38 0.87 11.91
C ALA A 108 15.07 1.40 11.30
N ALA A 109 14.12 0.50 11.01
CA ALA A 109 12.82 0.86 10.47
C ALA A 109 12.02 1.74 11.46
N LEU A 110 12.08 1.43 12.76
CA LEU A 110 11.43 2.22 13.81
C LEU A 110 11.99 3.64 13.89
N SER A 111 13.30 3.82 13.67
CA SER A 111 13.93 5.14 13.67
C SER A 111 13.41 6.02 12.52
N VAL A 112 13.19 5.43 11.34
CA VAL A 112 12.60 6.11 10.18
C VAL A 112 11.14 6.50 10.47
N ALA A 113 10.36 5.59 11.02
CA ALA A 113 8.96 5.85 11.37
C ALA A 113 8.81 6.92 12.47
N THR A 114 9.70 6.90 13.48
CA THR A 114 9.68 7.85 14.62
C THR A 114 9.90 9.29 14.17
N ALA A 115 10.68 9.52 13.11
CA ALA A 115 10.88 10.85 12.55
C ALA A 115 9.57 11.50 12.06
N SER A 116 8.57 10.69 11.71
CA SER A 116 7.30 11.14 11.15
C SER A 116 6.13 11.04 12.14
N SER A 117 6.13 10.02 12.98
CA SER A 117 5.00 9.69 13.86
C SER A 117 5.48 9.27 15.27
N PRO A 118 6.10 10.18 16.05
CA PRO A 118 6.72 9.85 17.34
C PRO A 118 5.71 9.34 18.39
N ASP A 119 4.46 9.80 18.33
CA ASP A 119 3.41 9.33 19.24
C ASP A 119 3.01 7.88 18.97
N LEU A 120 2.99 7.46 17.70
CA LEU A 120 2.66 6.08 17.30
C LEU A 120 3.82 5.11 17.57
N THR A 121 5.06 5.61 17.64
CA THR A 121 6.24 4.78 17.91
C THR A 121 6.63 4.75 19.38
N ALA A 122 5.99 5.52 20.25
CA ALA A 122 6.35 5.64 21.66
C ALA A 122 6.32 4.30 22.41
N THR A 123 5.25 3.50 22.23
CA THR A 123 5.13 2.17 22.84
C THR A 123 6.22 1.23 22.34
N LEU A 124 6.47 1.21 21.03
CA LEU A 124 7.51 0.38 20.40
C LEU A 124 8.90 0.75 20.94
N ALA A 125 9.22 2.04 21.00
CA ALA A 125 10.49 2.53 21.51
C ALA A 125 10.72 2.23 23.00
N ALA A 126 9.64 2.25 23.80
CA ALA A 126 9.71 1.94 25.23
C ALA A 126 9.80 0.44 25.53
N GLN A 127 9.04 -0.38 24.81
CA GLN A 127 8.89 -1.82 25.12
C GLN A 127 9.93 -2.70 24.42
N LEU A 128 10.49 -2.28 23.27
CA LEU A 128 11.47 -3.09 22.54
C LEU A 128 12.74 -3.40 23.36
N PRO A 129 13.31 -2.46 24.15
CA PRO A 129 14.41 -2.78 25.06
C PRO A 129 14.02 -3.73 26.20
N VAL A 130 12.76 -3.67 26.68
CA VAL A 130 12.25 -4.59 27.71
C VAL A 130 12.17 -6.01 27.15
N TYR A 131 11.60 -6.14 25.95
CA TYR A 131 11.53 -7.40 25.21
C TYR A 131 12.92 -8.02 25.03
N THR A 132 13.89 -7.27 24.49
CA THR A 132 15.25 -7.81 24.27
C THR A 132 15.93 -8.22 25.58
N GLY A 133 15.72 -7.46 26.66
CA GLY A 133 16.19 -7.82 28.00
C GLY A 133 15.60 -9.14 28.55
N LEU A 134 14.30 -9.37 28.33
CA LEU A 134 13.64 -10.63 28.70
C LEU A 134 14.19 -11.80 27.89
N ILE A 135 14.41 -11.63 26.58
CA ILE A 135 15.00 -12.65 25.70
C ILE A 135 16.43 -13.01 26.16
N GLU A 136 17.27 -12.02 26.48
CA GLU A 136 18.62 -12.30 26.99
C GLU A 136 18.60 -13.02 28.34
N THR A 137 17.64 -12.69 29.20
CA THR A 137 17.44 -13.38 30.49
C THR A 137 16.98 -14.82 30.27
N ALA A 138 16.03 -15.03 29.36
CA ALA A 138 15.57 -16.36 28.96
C ALA A 138 16.73 -17.22 28.42
N ARG A 139 17.53 -16.67 27.50
CA ARG A 139 18.71 -17.31 26.91
C ARG A 139 19.74 -17.70 27.97
N THR A 140 20.07 -16.79 28.88
CA THR A 140 21.07 -17.02 29.93
C THR A 140 20.64 -18.16 30.87
N ASN A 141 19.34 -18.25 31.17
CA ASN A 141 18.79 -19.36 31.95
C ASN A 141 18.73 -20.66 31.14
N ASN A 142 18.40 -20.60 29.84
CA ASN A 142 18.38 -21.77 28.96
C ASN A 142 19.76 -22.43 28.82
N ARG A 143 20.82 -21.61 28.70
CA ARG A 143 22.22 -22.07 28.69
C ARG A 143 22.62 -22.81 29.96
N GLN A 144 22.02 -22.45 31.09
CA GLN A 144 22.23 -23.11 32.38
C GLN A 144 21.27 -24.28 32.63
N GLY A 145 20.35 -24.56 31.69
CA GLY A 145 19.34 -25.60 31.83
C GLY A 145 18.24 -25.26 32.85
N PHE A 146 18.12 -23.99 33.27
CA PHE A 146 17.13 -23.60 34.27
C PHE A 146 15.73 -23.45 33.66
N PRO A 147 14.70 -24.13 34.22
CA PRO A 147 13.33 -24.07 33.71
C PRO A 147 12.73 -22.66 33.68
N VAL A 148 13.23 -21.75 34.54
CA VAL A 148 12.79 -20.35 34.60
C VAL A 148 13.05 -19.60 33.29
N GLY A 149 14.00 -20.04 32.46
CA GLY A 149 14.23 -19.46 31.14
C GLY A 149 12.97 -19.49 30.26
N ALA A 150 12.17 -20.55 30.36
CA ALA A 150 10.94 -20.67 29.59
C ALA A 150 9.85 -19.69 30.07
N ALA A 151 9.88 -19.31 31.35
CA ALA A 151 8.97 -18.29 31.89
C ALA A 151 9.32 -16.91 31.33
N TYR A 152 10.60 -16.53 31.30
CA TYR A 152 11.04 -15.27 30.70
C TYR A 152 10.78 -15.21 29.19
N LEU A 153 10.96 -16.32 28.47
CA LEU A 153 10.60 -16.36 27.05
C LEU A 153 9.10 -16.14 26.85
N ARG A 154 8.24 -16.82 27.63
CA ARG A 154 6.78 -16.62 27.55
C ARG A 154 6.36 -15.19 27.90
N GLU A 155 7.06 -14.56 28.85
CA GLU A 155 6.83 -13.15 29.19
C GLU A 155 7.24 -12.23 28.02
N ALA A 156 8.39 -12.46 27.41
CA ALA A 156 8.85 -11.73 26.23
C ALA A 156 7.88 -11.87 25.05
N SER A 157 7.50 -13.09 24.67
CA SER A 157 6.53 -13.35 23.60
C SER A 157 5.11 -12.89 23.98
N GLY A 158 4.80 -12.80 25.27
CA GLY A 158 3.61 -12.14 25.78
C GLY A 158 3.64 -10.65 25.43
N LEU A 159 4.69 -9.94 25.85
CA LEU A 159 4.91 -8.53 25.55
C LEU A 159 4.91 -8.25 24.04
N MET A 160 5.53 -9.14 23.25
CA MET A 160 5.53 -9.04 21.79
C MET A 160 4.10 -9.04 21.23
N ARG A 161 3.27 -9.99 21.66
CA ARG A 161 1.92 -10.17 21.13
C ARG A 161 0.90 -9.16 21.66
N THR A 162 1.04 -8.69 22.90
CA THR A 162 0.04 -7.81 23.52
C THR A 162 0.35 -6.33 23.35
N GLU A 163 1.62 -5.95 23.18
CA GLU A 163 2.03 -4.54 23.11
C GLU A 163 2.73 -4.22 21.78
N LEU A 164 3.79 -4.96 21.43
CA LEU A 164 4.66 -4.58 20.31
C LEU A 164 4.00 -4.80 18.94
N LEU A 165 3.50 -6.00 18.64
CA LEU A 165 2.85 -6.30 17.36
C LEU A 165 1.57 -5.48 17.13
N PRO A 166 0.67 -5.31 18.12
CA PRO A 166 -0.46 -4.40 17.98
C PRO A 166 -0.03 -2.95 17.70
N SER A 167 0.97 -2.43 18.43
CA SER A 167 1.48 -1.07 18.19
C SER A 167 2.10 -0.92 16.80
N ALA A 168 2.84 -1.92 16.32
CA ALA A 168 3.40 -1.94 14.98
C ALA A 168 2.29 -2.03 13.91
N GLN A 169 1.21 -2.76 14.18
CA GLN A 169 0.05 -2.82 13.29
C GLN A 169 -0.72 -1.50 13.25
N GLU A 170 -0.88 -0.80 14.37
CA GLU A 170 -1.47 0.54 14.42
C GLU A 170 -0.64 1.54 13.63
N LEU A 171 0.69 1.51 13.79
CA LEU A 171 1.62 2.31 12.99
C LEU A 171 1.45 2.01 11.49
N TYR A 172 1.42 0.73 11.11
CA TYR A 172 1.22 0.33 9.72
C TYR A 172 -0.12 0.81 9.14
N ARG A 173 -1.22 0.63 9.88
CA ARG A 173 -2.55 1.11 9.46
C ARG A 173 -2.57 2.63 9.31
N ALA A 174 -2.02 3.36 10.28
CA ALA A 174 -1.98 4.82 10.24
C ALA A 174 -1.19 5.37 9.04
N GLU A 175 -0.05 4.76 8.69
CA GLU A 175 0.71 5.19 7.52
C GLU A 175 0.05 4.74 6.20
N THR A 176 -0.62 3.59 6.17
CA THR A 176 -1.37 3.11 4.99
C THR A 176 -2.63 3.96 4.75
N ASP A 177 -3.36 4.33 5.79
CA ASP A 177 -4.54 5.20 5.70
C ASP A 177 -4.18 6.60 5.19
N ARG A 178 -2.98 7.10 5.52
CA ARG A 178 -2.46 8.37 4.96
C ARG A 178 -2.21 8.27 3.46
N VAL A 179 -1.67 7.14 2.97
CA VAL A 179 -1.47 6.87 1.53
C VAL A 179 -2.81 6.82 0.80
N VAL A 180 -3.81 6.13 1.37
CA VAL A 180 -5.15 5.99 0.79
C VAL A 180 -5.93 7.31 0.80
N SER A 181 -5.76 8.13 1.86
CA SER A 181 -6.40 9.44 1.96
C SER A 181 -5.82 10.46 0.98
N ALA A 182 -4.50 10.42 0.76
CA ALA A 182 -3.84 11.23 -0.28
C ALA A 182 -4.29 10.84 -1.70
N GLN A 183 -4.59 9.56 -1.94
CA GLN A 183 -5.19 9.10 -3.19
C GLN A 183 -6.68 9.48 -3.35
N HIS A 184 -7.46 9.54 -2.26
CA HIS A 184 -8.90 9.87 -2.33
C HIS A 184 -9.20 11.37 -2.48
N GLU A 185 -8.26 12.25 -2.13
CA GLU A 185 -8.43 13.70 -2.36
C GLU A 185 -8.17 14.11 -3.83
N ALA A 186 -7.65 13.20 -4.65
CA ALA A 186 -7.66 13.28 -6.11
C ALA A 186 -9.05 12.88 -6.66
N ASN A 187 -10.07 13.69 -6.37
CA ASN A 187 -11.38 13.54 -7.03
C ASN A 187 -11.20 13.50 -8.55
N PHE A 188 -11.77 12.49 -9.21
CA PHE A 188 -11.93 12.42 -10.66
C PHE A 188 -12.42 13.80 -11.14
N PRO A 189 -11.74 14.47 -12.09
CA PRO A 189 -11.90 15.91 -12.27
C PRO A 189 -13.12 16.22 -13.14
N TRP A 190 -14.31 15.79 -12.69
CA TRP A 190 -15.61 16.07 -13.30
C TRP A 190 -15.76 17.55 -13.65
N GLY A 191 -15.24 18.43 -12.78
CA GLY A 191 -15.26 19.88 -13.00
C GLY A 191 -14.49 20.34 -14.24
N SER A 192 -13.26 19.86 -14.46
CA SER A 192 -12.46 20.27 -15.63
C SER A 192 -13.00 19.65 -16.92
N MET A 193 -13.49 18.40 -16.85
CA MET A 193 -14.06 17.67 -17.98
C MET A 193 -15.40 18.28 -18.43
N SER A 194 -16.23 18.73 -17.49
CA SER A 194 -17.48 19.47 -17.76
C SER A 194 -17.23 20.80 -18.47
N VAL A 195 -16.20 21.53 -18.05
CA VAL A 195 -15.82 22.82 -18.64
C VAL A 195 -15.24 22.64 -20.04
N ALA A 196 -14.41 21.61 -20.25
CA ALA A 196 -13.88 21.27 -21.57
C ALA A 196 -14.99 20.85 -22.54
N LEU A 197 -15.94 20.02 -22.08
CA LEU A 197 -17.09 19.60 -22.88
C LEU A 197 -17.99 20.79 -23.25
N ALA A 198 -18.28 21.67 -22.28
CA ALA A 198 -19.06 22.88 -22.52
C ALA A 198 -18.38 23.81 -23.54
N PHE A 199 -17.05 23.93 -23.50
CA PHE A 199 -16.29 24.73 -24.45
C PHE A 199 -16.36 24.18 -25.88
N VAL A 200 -16.25 22.86 -26.05
CA VAL A 200 -16.40 22.22 -27.38
C VAL A 200 -17.82 22.38 -27.93
N ILE A 201 -18.85 22.21 -27.09
CA ILE A 201 -20.24 22.47 -27.50
C ILE A 201 -20.41 23.92 -27.97
N ALA A 202 -19.84 24.89 -27.25
CA ALA A 202 -19.90 26.30 -27.62
C ALA A 202 -19.21 26.60 -28.98
N LEU A 203 -18.07 25.95 -29.26
CA LEU A 203 -17.36 26.06 -30.54
C LEU A 203 -18.21 25.52 -31.71
N VAL A 204 -18.81 24.34 -31.54
CA VAL A 204 -19.65 23.70 -32.56
C VAL A 204 -20.91 24.54 -32.86
N LEU A 205 -21.56 25.07 -31.82
CA LEU A 205 -22.73 25.95 -31.98
C LEU A 205 -22.36 27.25 -32.71
N THR A 206 -21.20 27.82 -32.39
CA THR A 206 -20.69 29.04 -33.02
C THR A 206 -20.39 28.80 -34.50
N GLN A 207 -19.74 27.68 -34.85
CA GLN A 207 -19.54 27.27 -36.23
C GLN A 207 -20.86 27.15 -36.98
N ARG A 208 -21.82 26.40 -36.42
CA ARG A 208 -23.11 26.16 -37.08
C ARG A 208 -23.89 27.45 -37.32
N TYR A 209 -23.81 28.41 -36.41
CA TYR A 209 -24.43 29.73 -36.57
C TYR A 209 -23.76 30.57 -37.67
N LEU A 210 -22.43 30.60 -37.73
CA LEU A 210 -21.71 31.32 -38.79
C LEU A 210 -21.96 30.71 -40.17
N THR A 211 -21.92 29.38 -40.30
CA THR A 211 -22.12 28.68 -41.58
C THR A 211 -23.52 28.92 -42.13
N ARG A 212 -24.56 28.86 -41.28
CA ARG A 212 -25.94 29.17 -41.68
C ARG A 212 -26.17 30.62 -42.09
N LYS A 213 -25.41 31.56 -41.53
CA LYS A 213 -25.64 32.99 -41.75
C LYS A 213 -24.83 33.59 -42.89
N THR A 214 -23.67 33.00 -43.22
CA THR A 214 -22.75 33.59 -44.20
C THR A 214 -22.58 32.80 -45.49
N ASN A 215 -23.07 31.55 -45.60
CA ASN A 215 -22.92 30.69 -46.79
C ASN A 215 -21.46 30.56 -47.31
N ARG A 216 -20.46 30.99 -46.54
CA ARG A 216 -19.03 30.81 -46.82
C ARG A 216 -18.60 29.51 -46.19
N LEU A 217 -18.19 28.58 -47.05
CA LEU A 217 -18.16 27.16 -46.70
C LEU A 217 -17.21 26.86 -45.53
N LEU A 218 -15.99 27.40 -45.45
CA LEU A 218 -15.06 27.09 -44.36
C LEU A 218 -14.04 28.21 -44.12
N ASN A 219 -13.96 28.75 -42.89
CA ASN A 219 -12.90 29.65 -42.46
C ASN A 219 -11.74 28.82 -41.89
N ILE A 220 -10.60 28.80 -42.58
CA ILE A 220 -9.44 27.94 -42.29
C ILE A 220 -8.96 28.10 -40.84
N GLY A 221 -8.94 29.32 -40.30
CA GLY A 221 -8.53 29.56 -38.91
C GLY A 221 -9.48 28.93 -37.88
N LEU A 222 -10.77 28.84 -38.20
CA LEU A 222 -11.78 28.23 -37.34
C LEU A 222 -11.75 26.71 -37.43
N LEU A 223 -11.40 26.16 -38.60
CA LEU A 223 -11.11 24.74 -38.79
C LEU A 223 -9.90 24.28 -37.95
N ILE A 224 -8.81 25.07 -37.96
CA ILE A 224 -7.62 24.77 -37.17
C ILE A 224 -7.95 24.83 -35.66
N ALA A 225 -8.71 25.83 -35.22
CA ALA A 225 -9.12 25.94 -33.81
C ALA A 225 -10.03 24.79 -33.36
N THR A 226 -10.98 24.37 -34.19
CA THR A 226 -11.84 23.22 -33.89
C THR A 226 -11.09 21.90 -33.97
N GLY A 227 -10.12 21.78 -34.89
CA GLY A 227 -9.20 20.64 -34.94
C GLY A 227 -8.35 20.54 -33.68
N ALA A 228 -7.77 21.66 -33.22
CA ALA A 228 -6.99 21.70 -31.99
C ALA A 228 -7.85 21.42 -30.75
N ALA A 229 -9.06 21.96 -30.67
CA ALA A 229 -10.00 21.68 -29.57
C ALA A 229 -10.49 20.23 -29.59
N GLY A 230 -10.76 19.67 -30.78
CA GLY A 230 -11.11 18.26 -30.96
C GLY A 230 -9.96 17.34 -30.59
N LEU A 231 -8.73 17.68 -30.95
CA LEU A 231 -7.52 16.93 -30.57
C LEU A 231 -7.27 17.01 -29.07
N SER A 232 -7.48 18.18 -28.46
CA SER A 232 -7.37 18.37 -27.00
C SER A 232 -8.46 17.60 -26.24
N LEU A 233 -9.69 17.57 -26.75
CA LEU A 233 -10.77 16.80 -26.14
C LEU A 233 -10.56 15.30 -26.35
N LEU A 234 -10.08 14.87 -27.51
CA LEU A 234 -9.74 13.49 -27.80
C LEU A 234 -8.58 13.03 -26.93
N TRP A 235 -7.54 13.86 -26.76
CA TRP A 235 -6.45 13.65 -25.81
C TRP A 235 -6.98 13.50 -24.38
N ALA A 236 -7.78 14.45 -23.89
CA ALA A 236 -8.36 14.40 -22.54
C ALA A 236 -9.30 13.21 -22.31
N THR A 237 -10.04 12.80 -23.36
CA THR A 237 -10.93 11.62 -23.31
C THR A 237 -10.12 10.33 -23.33
N THR A 238 -9.07 10.24 -24.16
CA THR A 238 -8.14 9.10 -24.16
C THR A 238 -7.49 8.94 -22.79
N VAL A 239 -6.95 10.02 -22.22
CA VAL A 239 -6.38 10.02 -20.86
C VAL A 239 -7.43 9.61 -19.82
N SER A 240 -8.67 10.11 -19.90
CA SER A 240 -9.72 9.77 -18.94
C SER A 240 -10.26 8.34 -19.07
N VAL A 241 -10.29 7.79 -20.29
CA VAL A 241 -10.73 6.40 -20.54
C VAL A 241 -9.65 5.40 -20.09
N LEU A 242 -8.37 5.74 -20.22
CA LEU A 242 -7.27 4.96 -19.65
C LEU A 242 -7.38 4.93 -18.11
N VAL A 243 -7.64 6.08 -17.47
CA VAL A 243 -7.85 6.18 -16.01
C VAL A 243 -9.08 5.40 -15.52
N ILE A 244 -10.15 5.24 -16.31
CA ILE A 244 -11.37 4.52 -15.88
C ILE A 244 -11.24 2.99 -15.99
N ASN A 245 -10.43 2.47 -16.93
CA ASN A 245 -10.14 1.05 -16.99
C ASN A 245 -9.08 0.62 -15.95
N ASP A 246 -8.10 1.48 -15.63
CA ASP A 246 -7.00 1.16 -14.70
C ASP A 246 -7.35 1.25 -13.20
N VAL A 247 -8.44 1.96 -12.82
CA VAL A 247 -8.90 2.00 -11.42
C VAL A 247 -9.48 0.65 -10.97
N ALA A 248 -9.86 -0.23 -11.90
CA ALA A 248 -10.27 -1.61 -11.59
C ALA A 248 -9.06 -2.55 -11.39
N ASP A 249 -7.99 -2.38 -12.18
CA ASP A 249 -6.78 -3.22 -12.09
C ASP A 249 -5.87 -2.82 -10.91
N SER A 250 -5.71 -1.53 -10.64
CA SER A 250 -4.95 -1.02 -9.47
C SER A 250 -5.52 -1.45 -8.11
N ARG A 251 -6.85 -1.60 -8.00
CA ARG A 251 -7.50 -2.13 -6.77
C ARG A 251 -7.18 -3.60 -6.55
N THR A 252 -7.14 -4.38 -7.62
CA THR A 252 -6.85 -5.83 -7.56
C THR A 252 -5.37 -6.07 -7.21
N ALA A 253 -4.46 -5.25 -7.75
CA ALA A 253 -3.04 -5.31 -7.41
C ALA A 253 -2.75 -4.94 -5.94
N SER A 254 -3.38 -3.87 -5.43
CA SER A 254 -3.26 -3.48 -4.01
C SER A 254 -3.89 -4.52 -3.08
N GLU A 255 -5.03 -5.11 -3.46
CA GLU A 255 -5.67 -6.18 -2.68
C GLU A 255 -4.78 -7.44 -2.65
N LYS A 256 -4.11 -7.78 -3.76
CA LYS A 256 -3.16 -8.90 -3.82
C LYS A 256 -1.98 -8.71 -2.86
N VAL A 257 -1.35 -7.53 -2.87
CA VAL A 257 -0.23 -7.22 -1.96
C VAL A 257 -0.67 -7.28 -0.49
N ASP A 258 -1.85 -6.74 -0.17
CA ASP A 258 -2.39 -6.76 1.19
C ASP A 258 -2.70 -8.19 1.67
N VAL A 259 -3.43 -8.99 0.87
CA VAL A 259 -3.76 -10.38 1.23
C VAL A 259 -2.50 -11.23 1.42
N LEU A 260 -1.50 -11.10 0.55
CA LEU A 260 -0.23 -11.83 0.68
C LEU A 260 0.59 -11.36 1.89
N ALA A 261 0.59 -10.07 2.19
CA ALA A 261 1.23 -9.54 3.39
C ALA A 261 0.55 -10.10 4.65
N GLN A 262 -0.78 -10.12 4.70
CA GLN A 262 -1.51 -10.69 5.84
C GLN A 262 -1.31 -12.21 5.96
N ALA A 263 -1.23 -12.95 4.86
CA ALA A 263 -0.88 -14.38 4.87
C ALA A 263 0.50 -14.62 5.49
N ARG A 264 1.49 -13.78 5.13
CA ARG A 264 2.81 -13.87 5.72
C ARG A 264 2.80 -13.54 7.21
N ILE A 265 2.02 -12.54 7.60
CA ILE A 265 1.82 -12.20 9.01
C ILE A 265 1.25 -13.42 9.76
N ALA A 266 0.16 -14.01 9.27
CA ALA A 266 -0.44 -15.18 9.88
C ALA A 266 0.55 -16.36 9.96
N THR A 267 1.40 -16.55 8.94
CA THR A 267 2.44 -17.59 8.92
C THR A 267 3.41 -17.46 10.09
N LEU A 268 4.04 -16.29 10.28
CA LEU A 268 5.02 -16.17 11.37
C LEU A 268 4.32 -16.11 12.74
N THR A 269 3.09 -15.57 12.84
CA THR A 269 2.29 -15.67 14.08
C THR A 269 2.05 -17.13 14.46
N ALA A 270 1.58 -17.95 13.51
CA ALA A 270 1.35 -19.38 13.75
C ALA A 270 2.65 -20.10 14.14
N ARG A 271 3.79 -19.79 13.53
CA ARG A 271 5.07 -20.38 13.94
C ARG A 271 5.45 -20.05 15.38
N GLY A 272 5.21 -18.81 15.82
CA GLY A 272 5.39 -18.41 17.21
C GLY A 272 4.51 -19.24 18.16
N GLU A 273 3.22 -19.38 17.85
CA GLU A 273 2.29 -20.17 18.65
C GLU A 273 2.68 -21.65 18.71
N GLU A 274 3.00 -22.28 17.57
CA GLU A 274 3.49 -23.67 17.48
C GLU A 274 4.69 -23.89 18.40
N THR A 275 5.67 -23.01 18.33
CA THR A 275 6.90 -23.10 19.12
C THR A 275 6.59 -22.97 20.61
N LEU A 276 5.70 -22.04 20.98
CA LEU A 276 5.31 -21.83 22.37
C LEU A 276 4.50 -22.98 22.96
N THR A 277 3.82 -23.80 22.14
CA THR A 277 3.18 -25.04 22.62
C THR A 277 4.18 -25.95 23.33
N LEU A 278 5.37 -26.14 22.75
CA LEU A 278 6.43 -26.99 23.31
C LEU A 278 7.19 -26.28 24.43
N VAL A 279 7.48 -24.99 24.30
CA VAL A 279 8.15 -24.20 25.36
C VAL A 279 7.35 -24.24 26.67
N ALA A 280 6.02 -24.27 26.58
CA ALA A 280 5.13 -24.27 27.73
C ALA A 280 5.11 -25.59 28.53
N ARG A 281 5.80 -26.65 28.09
CA ARG A 281 5.99 -27.95 28.78
C ARG A 281 4.74 -28.42 29.56
N GLY A 282 3.64 -28.64 28.84
CA GLY A 282 2.36 -29.11 29.41
C GLY A 282 1.31 -28.02 29.66
N ALA A 283 1.65 -26.74 29.48
CA ALA A 283 0.70 -25.62 29.51
C ALA A 283 0.46 -25.01 28.12
N GLY A 284 0.65 -25.79 27.04
CA GLY A 284 0.63 -25.34 25.65
C GLY A 284 -0.76 -25.10 25.03
N GLN A 285 -1.84 -25.49 25.70
CA GLN A 285 -3.18 -25.58 25.10
C GLN A 285 -3.73 -24.25 24.56
N ALA A 286 -3.42 -23.13 25.22
CA ALA A 286 -3.82 -21.81 24.72
C ALA A 286 -3.09 -21.43 23.42
N TYR A 287 -1.80 -21.75 23.33
CA TYR A 287 -0.99 -21.54 22.12
C TYR A 287 -1.46 -22.43 20.98
N GLU A 288 -1.80 -23.67 21.28
CA GLU A 288 -2.36 -24.61 20.29
C GLU A 288 -3.68 -24.09 19.69
N LYS A 289 -4.58 -23.60 20.54
CA LYS A 289 -5.83 -23.01 20.07
C LYS A 289 -5.58 -21.82 19.13
N ASN A 290 -4.64 -20.95 19.49
CA ASN A 290 -4.28 -19.79 18.66
C ASN A 290 -3.62 -20.21 17.34
N PHE A 291 -2.76 -21.23 17.37
CA PHE A 291 -2.15 -21.80 16.17
C PHE A 291 -3.22 -22.23 15.16
N VAL A 292 -4.22 -22.98 15.62
CA VAL A 292 -5.34 -23.44 14.78
C VAL A 292 -6.11 -22.25 14.21
N GLU A 293 -6.50 -21.28 15.04
CA GLU A 293 -7.27 -20.12 14.59
C GLU A 293 -6.52 -19.27 13.56
N VAL A 294 -5.21 -19.06 13.75
CA VAL A 294 -4.38 -18.30 12.81
C VAL A 294 -4.12 -19.11 11.54
N SER A 295 -3.96 -20.43 11.63
CA SER A 295 -3.79 -21.32 10.47
C SER A 295 -5.03 -21.36 9.59
N GLU A 296 -6.23 -21.34 10.16
CA GLU A 296 -7.50 -21.24 9.39
C GLU A 296 -7.58 -19.91 8.64
N LYS A 297 -7.19 -18.80 9.29
CA LYS A 297 -7.13 -17.47 8.64
C LYS A 297 -6.12 -17.46 7.51
N LEU A 298 -4.94 -18.04 7.73
CA LEU A 298 -3.89 -18.18 6.73
C LEU A 298 -4.37 -18.98 5.52
N GLU A 299 -5.05 -20.10 5.73
CA GLU A 299 -5.61 -20.90 4.63
C GLU A 299 -6.58 -20.07 3.79
N GLY A 300 -7.50 -19.34 4.43
CA GLY A 300 -8.44 -18.44 3.75
C GLY A 300 -7.75 -17.34 2.95
N GLN A 301 -6.66 -16.76 3.48
CA GLN A 301 -5.86 -15.74 2.80
C GLN A 301 -5.09 -16.31 1.60
N LEU A 302 -4.51 -17.49 1.72
CA LEU A 302 -3.84 -18.17 0.60
C LEU A 302 -4.83 -18.52 -0.51
N GLU A 303 -6.03 -18.98 -0.16
CA GLU A 303 -7.10 -19.20 -1.15
C GLU A 303 -7.56 -17.90 -1.81
N GLN A 304 -7.68 -16.81 -1.06
CA GLN A 304 -8.01 -15.50 -1.63
C GLN A 304 -6.92 -15.02 -2.58
N ALA A 305 -5.65 -15.11 -2.16
CA ALA A 305 -4.51 -14.76 -3.02
C ALA A 305 -4.54 -15.56 -4.33
N LYS A 306 -4.80 -16.87 -4.25
CA LYS A 306 -4.94 -17.74 -5.43
C LYS A 306 -6.11 -17.36 -6.35
N ARG A 307 -7.21 -16.86 -5.79
CA ARG A 307 -8.36 -16.37 -6.58
C ARG A 307 -8.05 -15.03 -7.26
N LEU A 308 -7.24 -14.18 -6.63
CA LEU A 308 -6.79 -12.90 -7.19
C LEU A 308 -5.79 -13.14 -8.32
N ASP A 309 -4.80 -14.00 -8.09
CA ASP A 309 -3.83 -14.40 -9.12
C ASP A 309 -3.20 -15.76 -8.78
N ASN A 310 -3.21 -16.68 -9.75
CA ASN A 310 -2.69 -18.03 -9.57
C ASN A 310 -1.23 -18.12 -10.06
N THR A 311 -0.33 -17.49 -9.31
CA THR A 311 1.11 -17.58 -9.57
C THR A 311 1.70 -18.89 -9.04
N GLU A 312 2.85 -19.28 -9.59
CA GLU A 312 3.57 -20.45 -9.09
C GLU A 312 3.98 -20.29 -7.63
N ALA A 313 4.35 -19.08 -7.20
CA ALA A 313 4.73 -18.78 -5.82
C ALA A 313 3.55 -19.00 -4.84
N VAL A 314 2.34 -18.56 -5.17
CA VAL A 314 1.14 -18.81 -4.35
C VAL A 314 0.81 -20.31 -4.28
N ASP A 315 0.93 -21.01 -5.41
CA ASP A 315 0.71 -22.46 -5.46
C ASP A 315 1.75 -23.25 -4.65
N GLN A 316 3.02 -22.82 -4.64
CA GLN A 316 4.07 -23.38 -3.79
C GLN A 316 3.80 -23.10 -2.31
N ALA A 317 3.45 -21.86 -1.95
CA ALA A 317 3.07 -21.49 -0.59
C ALA A 317 1.94 -22.38 -0.04
N MET A 318 0.86 -22.58 -0.80
CA MET A 318 -0.24 -23.47 -0.40
C MET A 318 0.20 -24.92 -0.18
N ARG A 319 1.18 -25.42 -0.94
CA ARG A 319 1.71 -26.78 -0.74
C ARG A 319 2.56 -26.86 0.52
N HIS A 320 3.48 -25.93 0.72
CA HIS A 320 4.33 -25.89 1.91
C HIS A 320 3.51 -25.67 3.18
N PHE A 321 2.46 -24.85 3.13
CA PHE A 321 1.51 -24.70 4.23
C PHE A 321 0.86 -26.04 4.63
N ARG A 322 0.34 -26.81 3.68
CA ARG A 322 -0.25 -28.14 3.97
C ARG A 322 0.77 -29.12 4.53
N GLN A 323 2.00 -29.09 4.03
CA GLN A 323 3.08 -29.96 4.54
C GLN A 323 3.46 -29.56 5.97
N TRP A 324 3.54 -28.26 6.26
CA TRP A 324 3.79 -27.76 7.60
C TRP A 324 2.67 -28.16 8.57
N GLN A 325 1.39 -28.05 8.19
CA GLN A 325 0.25 -28.53 8.99
C GLN A 325 0.34 -30.05 9.29
N GLN A 326 0.80 -30.87 8.33
CA GLN A 326 1.02 -32.30 8.57
C GLN A 326 2.15 -32.57 9.57
N VAL A 327 3.23 -31.78 9.53
CA VAL A 327 4.32 -31.89 10.51
C VAL A 327 3.86 -31.41 11.88
N HIS A 328 3.10 -30.32 11.94
CA HIS A 328 2.48 -29.82 13.16
C HIS A 328 1.64 -30.89 13.85
N GLN A 329 0.78 -31.59 13.09
CA GLN A 329 -0.02 -32.68 13.65
C GLN A 329 0.87 -33.77 14.28
N ARG A 330 1.99 -34.13 13.65
CA ARG A 330 2.95 -35.10 14.23
C ARG A 330 3.65 -34.56 15.48
N ILE A 331 3.95 -33.26 15.52
CA ILE A 331 4.47 -32.59 16.72
C ILE A 331 3.47 -32.75 17.87
N ARG A 332 2.17 -32.50 17.62
CA ARG A 332 1.10 -32.66 18.61
C ARG A 332 0.94 -34.09 19.08
N GLU A 333 0.93 -35.06 18.16
CA GLU A 333 0.84 -36.48 18.50
C GLU A 333 2.01 -36.93 19.40
N ALA A 334 3.24 -36.48 19.13
CA ALA A 334 4.41 -36.77 19.95
C ALA A 334 4.36 -36.06 21.32
N ASP A 335 4.00 -34.78 21.36
CA ASP A 335 3.88 -33.99 22.60
C ASP A 335 2.80 -34.57 23.53
N ASP A 336 1.62 -34.90 22.98
CA ASP A 336 0.50 -35.50 23.72
C ASP A 336 0.82 -36.92 24.21
N ALA A 337 1.69 -37.65 23.52
CA ALA A 337 2.22 -38.95 23.94
C ALA A 337 3.35 -38.84 24.99
N GLY A 338 3.76 -37.62 25.37
CA GLY A 338 4.86 -37.36 26.30
C GLY A 338 6.26 -37.53 25.69
N GLN A 339 6.36 -37.67 24.38
CA GLN A 339 7.61 -37.82 23.62
C GLN A 339 8.20 -36.44 23.27
N TYR A 340 8.51 -35.64 24.29
CA TYR A 340 8.94 -34.25 24.13
C TYR A 340 10.15 -34.08 23.20
N ASN A 341 11.16 -34.94 23.31
CA ASN A 341 12.36 -34.84 22.46
C ASN A 341 12.04 -35.11 20.98
N ASP A 342 11.11 -36.02 20.71
CA ASP A 342 10.68 -36.33 19.34
C ASP A 342 9.85 -35.17 18.77
N ALA A 343 8.98 -34.57 19.60
CA ALA A 343 8.23 -33.37 19.23
C ALA A 343 9.15 -32.18 18.91
N VAL A 344 10.18 -31.93 19.73
CA VAL A 344 11.18 -30.88 19.49
C VAL A 344 11.99 -31.15 18.22
N ALA A 345 12.35 -32.40 17.95
CA ALA A 345 13.10 -32.75 16.72
C ALA A 345 12.29 -32.49 15.44
N LEU A 346 10.97 -32.60 15.49
CA LEU A 346 10.08 -32.35 14.35
C LEU A 346 9.89 -30.85 14.03
N ILE A 347 10.20 -29.95 14.97
CA ILE A 347 10.15 -28.50 14.73
C ILE A 347 11.21 -28.04 13.73
N ASP A 348 12.33 -28.76 13.64
CA ASP A 348 13.38 -28.53 12.66
C ASP A 348 12.98 -29.18 11.32
N ASN A 349 12.17 -28.46 10.54
CA ASN A 349 11.69 -28.88 9.24
C ASN A 349 11.66 -27.71 8.24
N PRO A 350 11.80 -27.97 6.93
CA PRO A 350 11.96 -26.90 5.94
C PRO A 350 10.65 -26.23 5.52
N TYR A 351 9.49 -26.77 5.89
CA TYR A 351 8.21 -26.37 5.29
C TYR A 351 7.77 -24.98 5.72
N PHE A 352 8.02 -24.60 6.97
CA PHE A 352 7.78 -23.23 7.45
C PHE A 352 8.67 -22.22 6.69
N ASP A 353 9.97 -22.45 6.63
CA ASP A 353 10.89 -21.52 5.95
C ASP A 353 10.60 -21.41 4.46
N SER A 354 10.21 -22.53 3.83
CA SER A 354 9.84 -22.55 2.40
C SER A 354 8.54 -21.78 2.16
N LEU A 355 7.54 -21.91 3.05
CA LEU A 355 6.31 -21.12 3.00
C LEU A 355 6.60 -19.62 3.13
N ASP A 356 7.43 -19.21 4.10
CA ASP A 356 7.78 -17.79 4.27
C ASP A 356 8.50 -17.25 3.03
N GLN A 357 9.45 -18.01 2.47
CA GLN A 357 10.17 -17.62 1.25
C GLN A 357 9.26 -17.49 0.04
N ASP A 358 8.30 -18.40 -0.12
CA ASP A 358 7.32 -18.33 -1.22
C ASP A 358 6.40 -17.13 -1.08
N LEU A 359 5.98 -16.80 0.15
CA LEU A 359 5.19 -15.59 0.43
C LEU A 359 6.00 -14.32 0.19
N VAL A 360 7.28 -14.27 0.58
CA VAL A 360 8.18 -13.16 0.23
C VAL A 360 8.28 -12.99 -1.28
N ARG A 361 8.46 -14.10 -2.01
CA ARG A 361 8.55 -14.07 -3.47
C ARG A 361 7.25 -13.57 -4.10
N ALA A 362 6.11 -14.10 -3.67
CA ALA A 362 4.80 -13.68 -4.16
C ALA A 362 4.51 -12.21 -3.89
N ILE A 363 4.89 -11.69 -2.71
CA ILE A 363 4.79 -10.25 -2.38
C ILE A 363 5.70 -9.43 -3.29
N GLY A 364 6.93 -9.91 -3.55
CA GLY A 364 7.88 -9.25 -4.44
C GLY A 364 7.36 -9.17 -5.89
N GLU A 365 6.84 -10.28 -6.41
CA GLU A 365 6.19 -10.35 -7.73
C GLU A 365 5.00 -9.39 -7.81
N ALA A 366 4.10 -9.43 -6.82
CA ALA A 366 2.93 -8.54 -6.78
C ALA A 366 3.29 -7.05 -6.71
N ARG A 367 4.41 -6.70 -6.07
CA ARG A 367 4.92 -5.31 -6.05
C ARG A 367 5.54 -4.90 -7.37
N GLN A 368 6.28 -5.80 -8.03
CA GLN A 368 6.86 -5.52 -9.34
C GLN A 368 5.78 -5.31 -10.39
N ASP A 369 4.75 -6.18 -10.40
CA ASP A 369 3.58 -6.01 -11.27
C ASP A 369 2.95 -4.62 -11.07
N PHE A 370 2.76 -4.20 -9.81
CA PHE A 370 2.23 -2.88 -9.47
C PHE A 370 3.15 -1.73 -9.96
N SER A 371 4.46 -1.84 -9.73
CA SER A 371 5.42 -0.81 -10.15
C SER A 371 5.54 -0.70 -11.67
N ASP A 372 5.56 -1.82 -12.39
CA ASP A 372 5.64 -1.85 -13.84
C ASP A 372 4.37 -1.25 -14.45
N GLU A 373 3.20 -1.59 -13.92
CA GLU A 373 1.92 -1.01 -14.34
C GLU A 373 1.91 0.52 -14.16
N VAL A 374 2.38 1.02 -13.01
CA VAL A 374 2.54 2.46 -12.74
C VAL A 374 3.62 3.11 -13.63
N ALA A 375 4.70 2.41 -13.98
CA ALA A 375 5.76 2.95 -14.82
C ALA A 375 5.32 3.11 -16.28
N THR A 376 4.51 2.19 -16.82
CA THR A 376 3.89 2.36 -18.15
C THR A 376 3.03 3.62 -18.26
N VAL A 377 2.40 4.04 -17.16
CA VAL A 377 1.62 5.30 -17.05
C VAL A 377 2.49 6.55 -17.16
N SER A 378 3.79 6.49 -16.80
CA SER A 378 4.68 7.67 -16.81
C SER A 378 5.33 7.96 -18.17
N TYR A 379 5.31 7.00 -19.09
CA TYR A 379 5.95 7.11 -20.42
C TYR A 379 4.95 7.15 -21.59
N THR A 380 3.64 7.11 -21.32
CA THR A 380 2.57 7.23 -22.33
C THR A 380 1.75 8.49 -22.09
#